data_AF-A0A7S0ZS30-F1
#
_entry.id   AF-A0A7S0ZS30-F1
#
_cell.length_a   1.000
_cell.length_b   1.000
_cell.length_c   1.000
_cell.angle_alpha   90.00
_cell.angle_beta   90.00
_cell.angle_gamma   90.00
#
_symmetry.space_group_name_H-M   'P 1'
#
loop_
_entity.id
_entity.type
_entity.pdbx_description
1 polymer ?
#
loop_
_entity_poly.entity_id
_entity_poly.type
_entity_poly.pdbx_seq_one_letter_code
_entity_poly.pdbx_strand_id
1 'polypeptide(L)'
;TQWDFVDNSEKTPNSTWSSDWWDLTEEQREAARALGFTADSWEASDWPLPRKILWEDLDEEVQHHLRTLGENEWSWEDNADSGLVGAGLGGDERMWDDLDDDEQRAASALGFSRAIWNAEEMDDVHTAVSAFGPGFEGCVAQGCDSESLPRAQQLALSHPQVYASFGCHPKSCWDYNAKMVERMLAAFEACGHKAVAWGEFGLDYSHEYYGRLSHFRRIQREVFVKQLQIAVPRGYPLVLHLRDSQRDALRILRHWVPRDWKAHVHSFHGSVVMMQSFLSEWPNFFIGVSGTVTMGGDVEVLCKTCPLERMLLETDAPYLKPVGVEVSHPGVIPTIAERVAEIKGCSVHEVLVTTRANAKFMYGF
;
A
#
# COMPACT_ATOMS: atom_id res chain seq x y z
N THR A 1 34.06 -3.65 -14.32
CA THR A 1 33.87 -3.39 -15.77
C THR A 1 32.79 -2.34 -15.90
N GLN A 2 33.11 -1.24 -16.58
CA GLN A 2 32.24 -0.08 -16.81
C GLN A 2 30.89 -0.52 -17.36
N TRP A 3 29.81 -0.03 -16.76
CA TRP A 3 28.50 0.05 -17.40
C TRP A 3 28.23 1.53 -17.58
N ASP A 4 28.11 1.94 -18.83
CA ASP A 4 27.82 3.31 -19.20
C ASP A 4 26.52 3.77 -18.56
N PHE A 5 26.60 4.91 -17.86
CA PHE A 5 25.42 5.62 -17.39
C PHE A 5 24.66 6.12 -18.62
N VAL A 6 23.45 5.59 -18.85
CA VAL A 6 22.47 6.37 -19.62
C VAL A 6 21.95 7.43 -18.68
N ASP A 7 22.43 8.65 -18.89
CA ASP A 7 21.96 9.85 -18.24
C ASP A 7 20.45 9.99 -18.46
N ASN A 8 19.69 10.07 -17.38
CA ASN A 8 18.23 10.21 -17.42
C ASN A 8 17.82 11.65 -17.05
N SER A 9 18.74 12.62 -17.26
CA SER A 9 18.54 14.02 -16.90
C SER A 9 17.68 14.82 -17.87
N GLU A 10 17.10 14.22 -18.91
CA GLU A 10 16.16 14.92 -19.80
C GLU A 10 14.94 14.04 -20.08
N LYS A 11 14.00 14.02 -19.13
CA LYS A 11 12.60 13.81 -19.51
C LYS A 11 12.10 15.12 -20.10
N THR A 12 12.38 15.36 -21.38
CA THR A 12 11.67 16.38 -22.13
C THR A 12 10.21 15.92 -22.27
N PRO A 13 9.21 16.75 -21.91
CA PRO A 13 7.84 16.54 -22.34
C PRO A 13 7.84 16.32 -23.86
N ASN A 14 7.00 15.42 -24.37
CA ASN A 14 6.96 15.15 -25.80
C ASN A 14 6.36 16.37 -26.53
N SER A 15 7.20 17.37 -26.83
CA SER A 15 6.82 18.74 -27.19
C SER A 15 6.05 18.83 -28.50
N THR A 16 6.21 17.82 -29.37
CA THR A 16 5.54 17.73 -30.66
C THR A 16 4.03 17.72 -30.50
N TRP A 17 3.49 16.99 -29.52
CA TRP A 17 2.03 16.90 -29.31
C TRP A 17 1.38 18.14 -28.73
N SER A 18 2.20 19.06 -28.20
CA SER A 18 1.75 20.38 -27.76
C SER A 18 2.00 21.48 -28.80
N SER A 19 2.49 21.12 -29.99
CA SER A 19 2.76 22.08 -31.08
C SER A 19 1.58 22.14 -32.04
N ASP A 20 1.26 23.34 -32.52
CA ASP A 20 0.28 23.55 -33.58
C ASP A 20 0.76 22.84 -34.87
N TRP A 21 -0.17 22.40 -35.71
CA TRP A 21 0.13 21.65 -36.95
C TRP A 21 1.11 22.40 -37.87
N TRP A 22 1.01 23.73 -37.88
CA TRP A 22 1.82 24.60 -38.71
C TRP A 22 3.24 24.81 -38.18
N ASP A 23 3.46 24.56 -36.89
CA ASP A 23 4.77 24.65 -36.24
C ASP A 23 5.58 23.35 -36.34
N LEU A 24 4.94 22.25 -36.78
CA LEU A 24 5.63 21.00 -37.10
C LEU A 24 6.60 21.17 -38.27
N THR A 25 7.67 20.36 -38.28
CA THR A 25 8.52 20.22 -39.47
C THR A 25 7.77 19.49 -40.59
N GLU A 26 8.27 19.58 -41.83
CA GLU A 26 7.68 18.85 -42.97
C GLU A 26 7.72 17.33 -42.73
N GLU A 27 8.82 16.82 -42.19
CA GLU A 27 9.00 15.42 -41.81
C GLU A 27 8.00 14.96 -40.73
N GLN A 28 7.77 15.79 -39.71
CA GLN A 28 6.76 15.50 -38.68
C GLN A 28 5.34 15.52 -39.26
N ARG A 29 5.01 16.44 -40.16
CA ARG A 29 3.70 16.45 -40.83
C ARG A 29 3.51 15.23 -41.73
N GLU A 30 4.55 14.76 -42.41
CA GLU A 30 4.49 13.52 -43.19
C GLU A 30 4.26 12.30 -42.30
N ALA A 31 4.99 12.20 -41.19
CA ALA A 31 4.79 11.14 -40.19
C ALA A 31 3.37 11.18 -39.58
N ALA A 32 2.86 12.37 -39.22
CA ALA A 32 1.50 12.53 -38.71
C ALA A 32 0.44 12.09 -39.74
N ARG A 33 0.62 12.45 -41.02
CA ARG A 33 -0.29 11.99 -42.11
C ARG A 33 -0.25 10.48 -42.31
N ALA A 34 0.94 9.87 -42.23
CA ALA A 34 1.09 8.42 -42.33
C ALA A 34 0.36 7.69 -41.18
N LEU A 35 0.27 8.32 -40.01
CA LEU A 35 -0.49 7.85 -38.85
C LEU A 35 -1.99 8.21 -38.89
N GLY A 36 -2.46 8.87 -39.95
CA GLY A 36 -3.88 9.19 -40.17
C GLY A 36 -4.34 10.54 -39.66
N PHE A 37 -3.44 11.43 -39.23
CA PHE A 37 -3.80 12.80 -38.84
C PHE A 37 -3.99 13.71 -40.06
N THR A 38 -4.97 14.61 -39.98
CA THR A 38 -5.10 15.79 -40.83
C THR A 38 -4.77 17.04 -40.01
N ALA A 39 -4.63 18.20 -40.66
CA ALA A 39 -4.47 19.47 -39.93
C ALA A 39 -5.64 19.68 -38.95
N ASP A 40 -6.87 19.48 -39.42
CA ASP A 40 -8.08 19.65 -38.60
C ASP A 40 -8.12 18.66 -37.43
N SER A 41 -7.76 17.39 -37.64
CA SER A 41 -7.77 16.38 -36.57
C SER A 41 -6.66 16.59 -35.55
N TRP A 42 -5.50 17.10 -35.98
CA TRP A 42 -4.39 17.45 -35.08
C TRP A 42 -4.76 18.61 -34.16
N GLU A 43 -5.27 19.70 -34.73
CA GLU A 43 -5.71 20.89 -33.98
C GLU A 43 -6.87 20.58 -33.03
N ALA A 44 -7.76 19.65 -33.42
CA ALA A 44 -8.84 19.16 -32.58
C ALA A 44 -8.40 18.14 -31.50
N SER A 45 -7.14 17.71 -31.49
CA SER A 45 -6.64 16.61 -30.66
C SER A 45 -7.40 15.29 -30.85
N ASP A 46 -7.90 15.06 -32.07
CA ASP A 46 -8.60 13.84 -32.45
C ASP A 46 -7.58 12.73 -32.75
N TRP A 47 -7.62 11.68 -31.93
CA TRP A 47 -6.65 10.59 -31.96
C TRP A 47 -7.07 9.44 -32.90
N PRO A 48 -6.36 9.20 -34.03
CA PRO A 48 -6.76 8.20 -35.02
C PRO A 48 -6.18 6.80 -34.78
N LEU A 49 -5.17 6.67 -33.90
CA LEU A 49 -4.48 5.41 -33.66
C LEU A 49 -5.22 4.53 -32.64
N PRO A 50 -5.05 3.19 -32.70
CA PRO A 50 -5.67 2.29 -31.74
C PRO A 50 -5.27 2.62 -30.30
N ARG A 51 -6.25 2.71 -29.40
CA ARG A 51 -5.98 2.77 -27.95
C ARG A 51 -5.80 1.33 -27.45
N LYS A 52 -4.80 1.11 -26.57
CA LYS A 52 -4.49 -0.18 -25.90
C LYS A 52 -3.75 -1.24 -26.72
N ILE A 53 -2.84 -0.81 -27.61
CA ILE A 53 -1.84 -1.70 -28.24
C ILE A 53 -0.48 -1.38 -27.62
N LEU A 54 0.25 -2.41 -27.17
CA LEU A 54 1.59 -2.24 -26.62
C LEU A 54 2.54 -1.77 -27.73
N TRP A 55 3.59 -1.02 -27.38
CA TRP A 55 4.54 -0.53 -28.37
C TRP A 55 5.15 -1.66 -29.22
N GLU A 56 5.45 -2.81 -28.58
CA GLU A 56 5.99 -4.00 -29.25
C GLU A 56 5.03 -4.66 -30.25
N ASP A 57 3.73 -4.42 -30.08
CA ASP A 57 2.67 -4.97 -30.95
C ASP A 57 2.34 -4.03 -32.13
N LEU A 58 2.96 -2.85 -32.20
CA LEU A 58 2.84 -1.93 -33.34
C LEU A 58 3.71 -2.39 -34.50
N ASP A 59 3.20 -2.20 -35.72
CA ASP A 59 4.00 -2.36 -36.94
C ASP A 59 5.24 -1.46 -36.90
N GLU A 60 6.37 -1.95 -37.42
CA GLU A 60 7.65 -1.23 -37.40
C GLU A 60 7.57 0.15 -38.07
N GLU A 61 6.72 0.28 -39.10
CA GLU A 61 6.44 1.53 -39.81
C GLU A 61 5.69 2.53 -38.91
N VAL A 62 4.72 2.04 -38.13
CA VAL A 62 3.98 2.87 -37.15
C VAL A 62 4.93 3.34 -36.05
N GLN A 63 5.78 2.46 -35.51
CA GLN A 63 6.80 2.83 -34.53
C GLN A 63 7.78 3.88 -35.09
N HIS A 64 8.16 3.76 -36.36
CA HIS A 64 9.04 4.72 -37.01
C HIS A 64 8.43 6.12 -37.07
N HIS A 65 7.19 6.25 -37.55
CA HIS A 65 6.51 7.54 -37.60
C HIS A 65 6.25 8.13 -36.21
N LEU A 66 5.95 7.29 -35.22
CA LEU A 66 5.83 7.74 -33.83
C LEU A 66 7.16 8.30 -33.31
N ARG A 67 8.30 7.64 -33.58
CA ARG A 67 9.63 8.19 -33.23
C ARG A 67 9.90 9.53 -33.89
N THR A 68 9.49 9.73 -35.13
CA THR A 68 9.59 11.04 -35.82
C THR A 68 8.77 12.13 -35.11
N LEU A 69 7.64 11.76 -34.49
CA LEU A 69 6.84 12.66 -33.66
C LEU A 69 7.35 12.79 -32.21
N GLY A 70 8.50 12.21 -31.88
CA GLY A 70 9.10 12.24 -30.55
C GLY A 70 8.57 11.17 -29.59
N GLU A 71 7.70 10.27 -30.06
CA GLU A 71 7.23 9.12 -29.28
C GLU A 71 8.28 8.01 -29.21
N ASN A 72 8.32 7.33 -28.07
CA ASN A 72 9.05 6.10 -27.88
C ASN A 72 8.19 5.13 -27.06
N GLU A 73 8.69 3.92 -26.86
CA GLU A 73 8.02 2.88 -26.06
C GLU A 73 7.45 3.42 -24.74
N TRP A 74 8.19 4.29 -24.05
CA TRP A 74 7.79 4.83 -22.75
C TRP A 74 6.71 5.91 -22.82
N SER A 75 6.69 6.74 -23.86
CA SER A 75 5.69 7.81 -24.00
C SER A 75 4.41 7.32 -24.68
N TRP A 76 4.51 6.32 -25.57
CA TRP A 76 3.37 5.70 -26.23
C TRP A 76 2.44 5.01 -25.25
N GLU A 77 3.04 4.35 -24.26
CA GLU A 77 2.33 3.66 -23.19
C GLU A 77 1.66 4.63 -22.20
N ASP A 78 2.00 5.93 -22.19
CA ASP A 78 1.31 6.96 -21.39
C ASP A 78 0.05 7.48 -22.13
N ASN A 79 0.01 7.46 -23.47
CA ASN A 79 -1.12 7.94 -24.29
C ASN A 79 -2.23 6.90 -24.52
N ALA A 80 -1.95 5.61 -24.32
CA ALA A 80 -2.92 4.54 -24.52
C ALA A 80 -4.11 4.56 -23.53
N ASP A 81 -4.06 5.40 -22.48
CA ASP A 81 -4.97 5.33 -21.33
C ASP A 81 -5.61 6.68 -20.93
N SER A 82 -5.77 7.63 -21.87
CA SER A 82 -6.43 8.91 -21.60
C SER A 82 -7.96 8.83 -21.45
N GLY A 83 -8.51 7.68 -21.06
CA GLY A 83 -9.95 7.48 -21.01
C GLY A 83 -10.35 6.47 -19.96
N LEU A 84 -10.51 6.93 -18.72
CA LEU A 84 -11.50 6.39 -17.78
C LEU A 84 -11.82 7.44 -16.70
N VAL A 85 -13.06 7.93 -16.80
CA VAL A 85 -13.83 8.65 -15.80
C VAL A 85 -13.85 7.89 -14.47
N GLY A 86 -13.72 8.65 -13.37
CA GLY A 86 -13.65 8.13 -12.01
C GLY A 86 -14.80 7.20 -11.63
N ALA A 87 -14.45 6.10 -10.97
CA ALA A 87 -15.37 5.44 -10.07
C ALA A 87 -15.74 6.46 -8.97
N GLY A 88 -17.03 6.76 -8.86
CA GLY A 88 -17.55 7.89 -8.09
C GLY A 88 -17.16 7.87 -6.62
N LEU A 89 -16.89 9.07 -6.11
CA LEU A 89 -17.04 9.44 -4.71
C LEU A 89 -18.47 9.10 -4.29
N GLY A 90 -18.65 8.12 -3.40
CA GLY A 90 -19.99 7.64 -3.06
C GLY A 90 -20.02 6.75 -1.83
N GLY A 91 -19.30 7.12 -0.77
CA GLY A 91 -19.68 6.72 0.59
C GLY A 91 -20.73 7.70 1.09
N ASP A 92 -21.82 7.23 1.68
CA ASP A 92 -22.80 8.09 2.34
C ASP A 92 -22.22 8.55 3.70
N GLU A 93 -21.85 9.82 3.81
CA GLU A 93 -21.25 10.41 5.03
C GLU A 93 -22.30 10.79 6.10
N ARG A 94 -23.59 10.57 5.83
CA ARG A 94 -24.69 10.86 6.74
C ARG A 94 -24.72 9.91 7.93
N MET A 95 -25.04 10.43 9.12
CA MET A 95 -25.31 9.58 10.28
C MET A 95 -26.63 8.82 10.08
N TRP A 96 -26.83 7.71 10.79
CA TRP A 96 -28.04 6.88 10.69
C TRP A 96 -29.32 7.70 10.89
N ASP A 97 -29.28 8.68 11.77
CA ASP A 97 -30.41 9.57 12.06
C ASP A 97 -30.69 10.59 10.93
N ASP A 98 -29.75 10.76 9.99
CA ASP A 98 -29.89 11.60 8.80
C ASP A 98 -30.40 10.80 7.57
N LEU A 99 -30.57 9.48 7.72
CA LEU A 99 -31.22 8.62 6.72
C LEU A 99 -32.74 8.63 6.91
N ASP A 100 -33.48 8.59 5.81
CA ASP A 100 -34.92 8.38 5.87
C ASP A 100 -35.31 6.92 6.19
N ASP A 101 -36.60 6.71 6.46
CA ASP A 101 -37.13 5.41 6.88
C ASP A 101 -36.91 4.28 5.85
N ASP A 102 -36.90 4.59 4.55
CA ASP A 102 -36.65 3.61 3.49
C ASP A 102 -35.16 3.29 3.38
N GLU A 103 -34.31 4.30 3.53
CA GLU A 103 -32.85 4.17 3.58
C GLU A 103 -32.40 3.33 4.79
N GLN A 104 -32.93 3.58 5.99
CA GLN A 104 -32.64 2.78 7.19
C GLN A 104 -33.10 1.33 7.05
N ARG A 105 -34.25 1.09 6.41
CA ARG A 105 -34.73 -0.28 6.12
C ARG A 105 -33.82 -1.00 5.14
N ALA A 106 -33.37 -0.32 4.09
CA ALA A 106 -32.42 -0.88 3.12
C ALA A 106 -31.07 -1.19 3.77
N ALA A 107 -30.53 -0.26 4.57
CA ALA A 107 -29.31 -0.46 5.34
C ALA A 107 -29.42 -1.64 6.32
N SER A 108 -30.55 -1.75 7.03
CA SER A 108 -30.85 -2.89 7.92
C SER A 108 -30.92 -4.22 7.18
N ALA A 109 -31.53 -4.24 5.98
CA ALA A 109 -31.59 -5.44 5.14
C ALA A 109 -30.22 -5.89 4.62
N LEU A 110 -29.27 -4.95 4.51
CA LEU A 110 -27.86 -5.19 4.20
C LEU A 110 -27.02 -5.55 5.44
N GLY A 111 -27.62 -5.61 6.62
CA GLY A 111 -26.96 -6.00 7.87
C GLY A 111 -26.38 -4.86 8.69
N PHE A 112 -26.64 -3.60 8.33
CA PHE A 112 -26.21 -2.46 9.13
C PHE A 112 -27.20 -2.20 10.29
N SER A 113 -26.68 -2.09 11.50
CA SER A 113 -27.38 -1.48 12.63
C SER A 113 -27.03 0.01 12.70
N ARG A 114 -27.79 0.82 13.44
CA ARG A 114 -27.42 2.21 13.77
C ARG A 114 -25.97 2.30 14.26
N ALA A 115 -25.59 1.40 15.14
CA ALA A 115 -24.26 1.40 15.74
C ALA A 115 -23.16 0.99 14.74
N ILE A 116 -23.45 0.10 13.79
CA ILE A 116 -22.52 -0.26 12.70
C ILE A 116 -22.42 0.87 11.68
N TRP A 117 -23.54 1.50 11.33
CA TRP A 117 -23.60 2.61 10.37
C TRP A 117 -22.90 3.86 10.88
N ASN A 118 -23.11 4.21 12.14
CA ASN A 118 -22.46 5.34 12.81
C ASN A 118 -21.05 5.01 13.30
N ALA A 119 -20.57 3.77 13.10
CA ALA A 119 -19.34 3.25 13.68
C ALA A 119 -19.27 3.31 15.24
N GLU A 120 -20.41 3.44 15.92
CA GLU A 120 -20.53 3.46 17.39
C GLU A 120 -20.14 2.13 18.06
N GLU A 121 -20.16 0.99 17.35
CA GLU A 121 -19.68 -0.29 17.94
C GLU A 121 -18.17 -0.30 18.22
N MET A 122 -17.41 0.69 17.70
CA MET A 122 -15.99 0.91 18.02
C MET A 122 -15.78 1.89 19.18
N ASP A 123 -16.84 2.52 19.73
CA ASP A 123 -16.70 3.65 20.67
C ASP A 123 -16.29 3.24 22.08
N ASP A 124 -16.57 2.00 22.53
CA ASP A 124 -16.05 1.51 23.81
C ASP A 124 -14.80 0.63 23.63
N VAL A 125 -13.73 1.27 23.13
CA VAL A 125 -12.39 0.67 23.03
C VAL A 125 -11.93 0.10 24.38
N HIS A 126 -12.35 0.66 25.51
CA HIS A 126 -12.02 0.14 26.84
C HIS A 126 -12.68 -1.20 27.11
N THR A 127 -13.98 -1.34 26.85
CA THR A 127 -14.68 -2.61 27.00
C THR A 127 -14.14 -3.66 26.03
N ALA A 128 -13.88 -3.28 24.77
CA ALA A 128 -13.31 -4.18 23.78
C ALA A 128 -11.92 -4.70 24.22
N VAL A 129 -11.02 -3.80 24.62
CA VAL A 129 -9.67 -4.19 25.05
C VAL A 129 -9.71 -4.99 26.36
N SER A 130 -10.60 -4.64 27.29
CA SER A 130 -10.77 -5.40 28.55
C SER A 130 -11.19 -6.85 28.29
N ALA A 131 -11.93 -7.12 27.21
CA ALA A 131 -12.31 -8.48 26.82
C ALA A 131 -11.13 -9.33 26.29
N PHE A 132 -10.00 -8.72 25.91
CA PHE A 132 -8.81 -9.46 25.43
C PHE A 132 -8.02 -10.13 26.56
N GLY A 133 -8.40 -9.86 27.82
CA GLY A 133 -7.84 -10.50 29.00
C GLY A 133 -6.55 -9.86 29.52
N PRO A 134 -6.11 -10.24 30.73
CA PRO A 134 -5.04 -9.56 31.46
C PRO A 134 -3.64 -9.72 30.83
N GLY A 135 -3.48 -10.63 29.86
CA GLY A 135 -2.22 -10.86 29.16
C GLY A 135 -2.00 -9.94 27.95
N PHE A 136 -3.01 -9.18 27.54
CA PHE A 136 -2.91 -8.19 26.48
C PHE A 136 -2.08 -7.00 26.97
N GLU A 137 -0.97 -6.70 26.30
CA GLU A 137 -0.09 -5.56 26.65
C GLU A 137 -0.28 -4.38 25.69
N GLY A 138 -0.66 -4.63 24.44
CA GLY A 138 -1.07 -3.60 23.51
C GLY A 138 -1.16 -4.05 22.06
N CYS A 139 -1.66 -3.15 21.21
CA CYS A 139 -1.69 -3.29 19.76
C CYS A 139 -1.36 -1.97 19.05
N VAL A 140 -1.04 -2.04 17.77
CA VAL A 140 -0.79 -0.87 16.91
C VAL A 140 -1.93 -0.76 15.89
N ALA A 141 -2.73 0.29 16.00
CA ALA A 141 -3.75 0.65 15.01
C ALA A 141 -3.10 1.32 13.79
N GLN A 142 -3.55 0.97 12.58
CA GLN A 142 -3.03 1.54 11.34
C GLN A 142 -3.92 2.69 10.87
N GLY A 143 -3.33 3.87 10.68
CA GLY A 143 -3.95 5.00 10.01
C GLY A 143 -3.25 5.25 8.68
N CYS A 144 -3.76 4.66 7.59
CA CYS A 144 -3.07 4.59 6.31
C CYS A 144 -3.86 5.14 5.11
N ASP A 145 -5.04 5.72 5.35
CA ASP A 145 -5.89 6.38 4.36
C ASP A 145 -6.68 7.51 5.04
N SER A 146 -7.51 8.23 4.29
CA SER A 146 -8.27 9.39 4.82
C SER A 146 -9.28 9.04 5.91
N GLU A 147 -9.81 7.82 5.91
CA GLU A 147 -10.80 7.34 6.88
C GLU A 147 -10.14 6.72 8.11
N SER A 148 -9.06 5.95 7.92
CA SER A 148 -8.37 5.24 9.00
C SER A 148 -7.46 6.15 9.82
N LEU A 149 -6.89 7.22 9.23
CA LEU A 149 -6.06 8.22 9.93
C LEU A 149 -6.72 8.78 11.21
N PRO A 150 -7.90 9.42 11.15
CA PRO A 150 -8.53 9.99 12.34
C PRO A 150 -8.96 8.90 13.34
N ARG A 151 -9.37 7.72 12.86
CA ARG A 151 -9.75 6.58 13.74
C ARG A 151 -8.56 6.04 14.52
N ALA A 152 -7.43 5.80 13.87
CA ALA A 152 -6.21 5.33 14.54
C ALA A 152 -5.70 6.34 15.58
N GLN A 153 -5.76 7.64 15.25
CA GLN A 153 -5.44 8.71 16.18
C GLN A 153 -6.36 8.69 17.40
N GLN A 154 -7.67 8.61 17.20
CA GLN A 154 -8.67 8.54 18.27
C GLN A 154 -8.44 7.32 19.17
N LEU A 155 -8.28 6.12 18.59
CA LEU A 155 -8.05 4.89 19.35
C LEU A 155 -6.79 4.97 20.23
N ALA A 156 -5.69 5.49 19.68
CA ALA A 156 -4.46 5.67 20.43
C ALA A 156 -4.61 6.69 21.57
N LEU A 157 -5.33 7.79 21.35
CA LEU A 157 -5.58 8.78 22.41
C LEU A 157 -6.53 8.23 23.49
N SER A 158 -7.50 7.41 23.12
CA SER A 158 -8.53 6.91 24.02
C SER A 158 -8.07 5.74 24.90
N HIS A 159 -7.12 4.91 24.48
CA HIS A 159 -6.76 3.70 25.25
C HIS A 159 -5.25 3.61 25.58
N PRO A 160 -4.84 3.34 26.83
CA PRO A 160 -3.42 3.28 27.23
C PRO A 160 -2.61 2.19 26.51
N GLN A 161 -3.27 1.12 26.09
CA GLN A 161 -2.64 -0.04 25.43
C GLN A 161 -2.80 -0.04 23.90
N VAL A 162 -3.33 1.05 23.33
CA VAL A 162 -3.44 1.18 21.87
C VAL A 162 -2.45 2.24 21.41
N TYR A 163 -1.59 1.84 20.48
CA TYR A 163 -0.61 2.67 19.78
C TYR A 163 -1.08 2.89 18.35
N ALA A 164 -0.46 3.81 17.63
CA ALA A 164 -0.80 4.09 16.24
C ALA A 164 0.44 4.14 15.34
N SER A 165 0.23 3.78 14.08
CA SER A 165 1.14 4.04 12.98
C SER A 165 0.41 4.88 11.94
N PHE A 166 1.11 5.83 11.32
CA PHE A 166 0.52 6.72 10.32
C PHE A 166 1.29 6.70 9.00
N GLY A 167 0.57 6.55 7.89
CA GLY A 167 1.15 6.46 6.55
C GLY A 167 0.11 6.63 5.45
N CYS A 168 0.49 6.32 4.22
CA CYS A 168 -0.40 6.24 3.08
C CYS A 168 -0.21 4.90 2.39
N HIS A 169 -1.25 4.07 2.46
CA HIS A 169 -1.28 2.74 1.88
C HIS A 169 -1.17 2.83 0.34
N PRO A 170 -0.53 1.86 -0.35
CA PRO A 170 -0.44 1.86 -1.81
C PRO A 170 -1.79 1.89 -2.55
N LYS A 171 -2.88 1.44 -1.91
CA LYS A 171 -4.25 1.57 -2.41
C LYS A 171 -4.90 2.94 -2.13
N SER A 172 -4.16 3.90 -1.61
CA SER A 172 -4.62 5.28 -1.39
C SER A 172 -3.61 6.27 -1.97
N CYS A 173 -2.71 5.80 -2.84
CA CYS A 173 -1.60 6.60 -3.34
C CYS A 173 -2.05 7.77 -4.23
N TRP A 174 -3.26 7.71 -4.80
CA TRP A 174 -3.85 8.82 -5.56
C TRP A 174 -4.29 9.99 -4.67
N ASP A 175 -4.62 9.73 -3.41
CA ASP A 175 -4.97 10.77 -2.44
C ASP A 175 -3.73 11.40 -1.80
N TYR A 176 -2.53 10.90 -2.13
CA TYR A 176 -1.28 11.39 -1.56
C TYR A 176 -0.93 12.78 -2.08
N ASN A 177 -1.06 13.77 -1.21
CA ASN A 177 -0.71 15.16 -1.47
C ASN A 177 -0.17 15.84 -0.20
N ALA A 178 0.21 17.11 -0.30
CA ALA A 178 0.78 17.87 0.82
C ALA A 178 -0.16 17.90 2.05
N LYS A 179 -1.47 18.02 1.84
CA LYS A 179 -2.48 18.06 2.92
C LYS A 179 -2.57 16.71 3.64
N MET A 180 -2.50 15.60 2.91
CA MET A 180 -2.42 14.25 3.51
C MET A 180 -1.16 14.12 4.38
N VAL A 181 -0.01 14.62 3.88
CA VAL A 181 1.26 14.61 4.62
C VAL A 181 1.18 15.45 5.90
N GLU A 182 0.63 16.65 5.83
CA GLU A 182 0.42 17.51 6.99
C GLU A 182 -0.47 16.83 8.04
N ARG A 183 -1.55 16.16 7.62
CA ARG A 183 -2.43 15.39 8.51
C ARG A 183 -1.71 14.24 9.20
N MET A 184 -0.92 13.46 8.46
CA MET A 184 -0.13 12.36 9.04
C MET A 184 0.86 12.86 10.09
N LEU A 185 1.57 13.97 9.80
CA LEU A 185 2.53 14.57 10.73
C LEU A 185 1.82 15.14 11.97
N ALA A 186 0.68 15.80 11.80
CA ALA A 186 -0.12 16.32 12.90
C ALA A 186 -0.68 15.20 13.80
N ALA A 187 -1.12 14.08 13.22
CA ALA A 187 -1.55 12.90 13.97
C ALA A 187 -0.39 12.28 14.78
N PHE A 188 0.80 12.18 14.15
CA PHE A 188 2.03 11.76 14.82
C PHE A 188 2.35 12.62 16.05
N GLU A 189 2.32 13.95 15.88
CA GLU A 189 2.59 14.90 16.96
C GLU A 189 1.55 14.81 18.08
N ALA A 190 0.26 14.76 17.73
CA ALA A 190 -0.83 14.68 18.68
C ALA A 190 -0.80 13.39 19.53
N CYS A 191 -0.45 12.25 18.93
CA CYS A 191 -0.31 10.97 19.64
C CYS A 191 1.00 10.87 20.44
N GLY A 192 2.00 11.70 20.16
CA GLY A 192 3.28 11.72 20.87
C GLY A 192 3.93 10.34 20.93
N HIS A 193 4.25 9.87 22.14
CA HIS A 193 4.87 8.55 22.36
C HIS A 193 3.98 7.36 21.93
N LYS A 194 2.69 7.58 21.65
CA LYS A 194 1.79 6.54 21.13
C LYS A 194 1.83 6.39 19.61
N ALA A 195 2.44 7.33 18.88
CA ALA A 195 2.72 7.16 17.45
C ALA A 195 4.08 6.47 17.27
N VAL A 196 4.06 5.19 16.93
CA VAL A 196 5.22 4.29 17.10
C VAL A 196 5.91 3.92 15.78
N ALA A 197 5.29 4.17 14.64
CA ALA A 197 5.86 3.86 13.33
C ALA A 197 5.24 4.68 12.20
N TRP A 198 5.98 4.83 11.11
CA TRP A 198 5.50 5.39 9.86
C TRP A 198 4.99 4.27 8.95
N GLY A 199 3.74 4.36 8.56
CA GLY A 199 3.02 3.37 7.76
C GLY A 199 1.59 3.16 8.26
N GLU A 200 0.82 2.29 7.66
CA GLU A 200 1.22 1.37 6.60
C GLU A 200 1.46 2.05 5.24
N PHE A 201 2.53 1.65 4.56
CA PHE A 201 2.85 2.14 3.21
C PHE A 201 3.73 1.15 2.44
N GLY A 202 3.81 1.26 1.12
CA GLY A 202 4.61 0.33 0.32
C GLY A 202 4.08 0.18 -1.10
N LEU A 203 4.03 -1.06 -1.59
CA LEU A 203 3.67 -1.40 -2.97
C LEU A 203 2.70 -2.59 -2.99
N ASP A 204 1.61 -2.46 -3.73
CA ASP A 204 0.61 -3.51 -3.96
C ASP A 204 0.36 -3.69 -5.46
N TYR A 205 0.93 -4.76 -6.03
CA TYR A 205 0.83 -5.09 -7.45
C TYR A 205 -0.21 -6.18 -7.73
N SER A 206 -1.07 -6.48 -6.76
CA SER A 206 -2.12 -7.48 -6.91
C SER A 206 -3.19 -7.04 -7.91
N HIS A 207 -3.90 -8.03 -8.45
CA HIS A 207 -4.94 -7.82 -9.48
C HIS A 207 -6.16 -7.04 -8.98
N GLU A 208 -6.49 -7.18 -7.69
CA GLU A 208 -7.74 -6.66 -7.13
C GLU A 208 -7.84 -5.13 -7.18
N TYR A 209 -6.72 -4.42 -7.40
CA TYR A 209 -6.65 -2.96 -7.30
C TYR A 209 -5.86 -2.32 -8.43
N TYR A 210 -5.95 -2.83 -9.66
CA TYR A 210 -5.24 -2.28 -10.83
C TYR A 210 -3.71 -2.30 -10.70
N GLY A 211 -3.18 -3.07 -9.75
CA GLY A 211 -1.75 -3.21 -9.42
C GLY A 211 -0.88 -3.72 -10.55
N ARG A 212 -1.46 -4.20 -11.66
CA ARG A 212 -0.74 -4.61 -12.87
C ARG A 212 -0.53 -3.49 -13.88
N LEU A 213 -1.29 -2.40 -13.79
CA LEU A 213 -1.17 -1.28 -14.70
C LEU A 213 0.13 -0.52 -14.40
N SER A 214 0.94 -0.29 -15.43
CA SER A 214 2.26 0.34 -15.32
C SER A 214 2.20 1.73 -14.66
N HIS A 215 1.19 2.52 -15.02
CA HIS A 215 0.93 3.84 -14.45
C HIS A 215 0.65 3.78 -12.94
N PHE A 216 -0.16 2.82 -12.50
CA PHE A 216 -0.48 2.63 -11.08
C PHE A 216 0.75 2.26 -10.25
N ARG A 217 1.56 1.34 -10.77
CA ARG A 217 2.86 0.98 -10.16
C ARG A 217 3.82 2.17 -10.09
N ARG A 218 3.78 3.08 -11.06
CA ARG A 218 4.57 4.33 -11.05
C ARG A 218 4.18 5.21 -9.87
N ILE A 219 2.88 5.51 -9.71
CA ILE A 219 2.39 6.35 -8.61
C ILE A 219 2.73 5.73 -7.25
N GLN A 220 2.49 4.42 -7.08
CA GLN A 220 2.83 3.74 -5.83
C GLN A 220 4.32 3.85 -5.49
N ARG A 221 5.23 3.67 -6.46
CA ARG A 221 6.67 3.84 -6.25
C ARG A 221 7.03 5.25 -5.84
N GLU A 222 6.45 6.26 -6.49
CA GLU A 222 6.69 7.66 -6.14
C GLU A 222 6.22 7.97 -4.72
N VAL A 223 5.03 7.53 -4.35
CA VAL A 223 4.47 7.72 -3.00
C VAL A 223 5.28 6.92 -1.96
N PHE A 224 5.72 5.71 -2.29
CA PHE A 224 6.58 4.91 -1.43
C PHE A 224 7.89 5.64 -1.12
N VAL A 225 8.56 6.17 -2.15
CA VAL A 225 9.80 6.96 -1.99
C VAL A 225 9.56 8.24 -1.19
N LYS A 226 8.50 9.00 -1.48
CA LYS A 226 8.18 10.24 -0.73
C LYS A 226 7.96 9.97 0.76
N GLN A 227 7.35 8.83 1.10
CA GLN A 227 7.19 8.43 2.49
C GLN A 227 8.50 7.98 3.16
N LEU A 228 9.38 7.28 2.43
CA LEU A 228 10.74 6.98 2.93
C LEU A 228 11.54 8.26 3.21
N GLN A 229 11.42 9.27 2.35
CA GLN A 229 12.03 10.59 2.53
C GLN A 229 11.51 11.34 3.76
N ILE A 230 10.33 10.97 4.28
CA ILE A 230 9.80 11.53 5.52
C ILE A 230 10.28 10.72 6.73
N ALA A 231 10.12 9.40 6.67
CA ALA A 231 10.29 8.49 7.79
C ALA A 231 11.77 8.30 8.18
N VAL A 232 12.63 8.07 7.19
CA VAL A 232 14.05 7.74 7.44
C VAL A 232 14.80 8.92 8.09
N PRO A 233 14.70 10.17 7.60
CA PRO A 233 15.38 11.29 8.28
C PRO A 233 14.88 11.57 9.70
N ARG A 234 13.67 11.10 10.05
CA ARG A 234 13.05 11.31 11.36
C ARG A 234 13.28 10.17 12.36
N GLY A 235 13.94 9.08 11.97
CA GLY A 235 14.16 7.97 12.89
C GLY A 235 12.95 7.05 13.06
N TYR A 236 11.92 7.17 12.22
CA TYR A 236 10.68 6.41 12.41
C TYR A 236 10.84 4.95 11.94
N PRO A 237 10.47 3.95 12.79
CA PRO A 237 10.31 2.57 12.33
C PRO A 237 9.30 2.51 11.18
N LEU A 238 9.48 1.56 10.25
CA LEU A 238 8.63 1.46 9.06
C LEU A 238 7.62 0.31 9.19
N VAL A 239 6.36 0.53 8.80
CA VAL A 239 5.38 -0.54 8.56
C VAL A 239 5.15 -0.65 7.06
N LEU A 240 5.63 -1.73 6.46
CA LEU A 240 5.72 -1.93 5.01
C LEU A 240 4.67 -2.92 4.50
N HIS A 241 3.82 -2.48 3.57
CA HIS A 241 2.92 -3.35 2.80
C HIS A 241 3.53 -3.75 1.48
N LEU A 242 3.82 -5.04 1.29
CA LEU A 242 4.46 -5.56 0.09
C LEU A 242 3.69 -6.76 -0.49
N ARG A 243 2.82 -6.50 -1.47
CA ARG A 243 2.03 -7.53 -2.15
C ARG A 243 2.40 -7.61 -3.64
N ASP A 244 2.86 -8.78 -4.08
CA ASP A 244 3.36 -9.05 -5.45
C ASP A 244 4.45 -8.07 -5.97
N SER A 245 5.10 -7.35 -5.05
CA SER A 245 5.97 -6.20 -5.33
C SER A 245 7.34 -6.30 -4.68
N GLN A 246 7.63 -7.41 -3.99
CA GLN A 246 8.77 -7.52 -3.06
C GLN A 246 10.11 -7.27 -3.75
N ARG A 247 10.28 -7.68 -5.01
CA ARG A 247 11.53 -7.45 -5.77
C ARG A 247 11.79 -5.97 -6.02
N ASP A 248 10.74 -5.21 -6.31
CA ASP A 248 10.83 -3.78 -6.58
C ASP A 248 11.04 -3.01 -5.28
N ALA A 249 10.28 -3.37 -4.25
CA ALA A 249 10.46 -2.85 -2.90
C ALA A 249 11.89 -3.06 -2.39
N LEU A 250 12.47 -4.24 -2.58
CA LEU A 250 13.86 -4.52 -2.20
C LEU A 250 14.86 -3.56 -2.86
N ARG A 251 14.67 -3.24 -4.14
CA ARG A 251 15.53 -2.28 -4.87
C ARG A 251 15.39 -0.86 -4.33
N ILE A 252 14.17 -0.43 -4.02
CA ILE A 252 13.91 0.91 -3.46
C ILE A 252 14.48 1.01 -2.05
N LEU A 253 14.19 0.03 -1.19
CA LEU A 253 14.65 0.00 0.20
C LEU A 253 16.18 0.02 0.28
N ARG A 254 16.88 -0.68 -0.61
CA ARG A 254 18.36 -0.65 -0.74
C ARG A 254 18.94 0.76 -0.89
N HIS A 255 18.22 1.63 -1.57
CA HIS A 255 18.67 2.98 -1.84
C HIS A 255 18.38 3.92 -0.68
N TRP A 256 17.23 3.75 -0.03
CA TRP A 256 16.69 4.73 0.92
C TRP A 256 16.80 4.33 2.39
N VAL A 257 16.96 3.05 2.72
CA VAL A 257 16.85 2.54 4.09
C VAL A 257 18.19 2.00 4.59
N PRO A 258 18.79 2.61 5.63
CA PRO A 258 20.00 2.11 6.27
C PRO A 258 19.87 0.67 6.77
N ARG A 259 20.98 -0.08 6.83
CA ARG A 259 20.95 -1.51 7.18
C ARG A 259 20.46 -1.79 8.61
N ASP A 260 20.68 -0.87 9.53
CA ASP A 260 20.29 -0.95 10.93
C ASP A 260 18.86 -0.47 11.20
N TRP A 261 18.11 -0.09 10.16
CA TRP A 261 16.75 0.40 10.31
C TRP A 261 15.76 -0.67 10.79
N LYS A 262 14.78 -0.24 11.59
CA LYS A 262 13.68 -1.09 12.06
C LYS A 262 12.53 -1.05 11.07
N ALA A 263 12.09 -2.21 10.60
CA ALA A 263 10.90 -2.32 9.78
C ALA A 263 10.08 -3.56 10.11
N HIS A 264 8.77 -3.42 10.05
CA HIS A 264 7.80 -4.49 10.07
C HIS A 264 7.30 -4.67 8.63
N VAL A 265 7.65 -5.78 7.99
CA VAL A 265 7.07 -6.18 6.71
C VAL A 265 5.76 -6.88 7.00
N HIS A 266 4.69 -6.09 7.00
CA HIS A 266 3.34 -6.48 7.39
C HIS A 266 2.78 -7.55 6.44
N SER A 267 2.05 -8.51 7.03
CA SER A 267 1.26 -9.55 6.38
C SER A 267 2.01 -10.20 5.22
N PHE A 268 3.18 -10.78 5.52
CA PHE A 268 4.10 -11.21 4.48
C PHE A 268 3.62 -12.49 3.78
N HIS A 269 3.29 -12.36 2.50
CA HIS A 269 2.89 -13.46 1.62
C HIS A 269 3.85 -13.66 0.43
N GLY A 270 5.09 -13.16 0.53
CA GLY A 270 6.12 -13.31 -0.51
C GLY A 270 6.81 -14.68 -0.46
N SER A 271 7.75 -14.94 -1.37
CA SER A 271 8.49 -16.20 -1.34
C SER A 271 9.51 -16.26 -0.19
N VAL A 272 9.89 -17.47 0.24
CA VAL A 272 10.97 -17.71 1.22
C VAL A 272 12.26 -16.99 0.82
N VAL A 273 12.58 -16.99 -0.48
CA VAL A 273 13.78 -16.32 -1.03
C VAL A 273 13.70 -14.80 -0.81
N MET A 274 12.53 -14.19 -1.01
CA MET A 274 12.35 -12.77 -0.78
C MET A 274 12.43 -12.43 0.72
N MET A 275 11.80 -13.24 1.56
CA MET A 275 11.90 -13.10 3.02
C MET A 275 13.36 -13.13 3.49
N GLN A 276 14.12 -14.15 3.06
CA GLN A 276 15.54 -14.28 3.40
C GLN A 276 16.37 -13.10 2.88
N SER A 277 16.03 -12.57 1.70
CA SER A 277 16.70 -11.38 1.15
C SER A 277 16.53 -10.17 2.08
N PHE A 278 15.30 -9.90 2.54
CA PHE A 278 15.04 -8.83 3.52
C PHE A 278 15.77 -9.07 4.83
N LEU A 279 15.65 -10.27 5.41
CA LEU A 279 16.22 -10.56 6.73
C LEU A 279 17.75 -10.60 6.76
N SER A 280 18.39 -10.98 5.65
CA SER A 280 19.85 -10.99 5.51
C SER A 280 20.41 -9.57 5.33
N GLU A 281 19.67 -8.73 4.64
CA GLU A 281 20.11 -7.38 4.32
C GLU A 281 19.90 -6.40 5.49
N TRP A 282 18.76 -6.49 6.18
CA TRP A 282 18.45 -5.70 7.37
C TRP A 282 18.27 -6.59 8.59
N PRO A 283 19.21 -6.58 9.56
CA PRO A 283 19.09 -7.37 10.79
C PRO A 283 17.91 -7.00 11.69
N ASN A 284 17.36 -5.78 11.54
CA ASN A 284 16.29 -5.25 12.36
C ASN A 284 14.92 -5.25 11.66
N PHE A 285 14.79 -6.00 10.56
CA PHE A 285 13.50 -6.23 9.90
C PHE A 285 12.75 -7.39 10.54
N PHE A 286 11.44 -7.28 10.63
CA PHE A 286 10.55 -8.31 11.14
C PHE A 286 9.51 -8.69 10.10
N ILE A 287 9.11 -9.96 10.11
CA ILE A 287 8.08 -10.51 9.22
C ILE A 287 6.77 -10.63 9.99
N GLY A 288 5.74 -9.97 9.49
CA GLY A 288 4.39 -10.07 10.00
C GLY A 288 3.75 -11.42 9.66
N VAL A 289 3.26 -12.12 10.67
CA VAL A 289 2.55 -13.39 10.57
C VAL A 289 1.13 -13.20 11.07
N SER A 290 0.18 -13.18 10.14
CA SER A 290 -1.24 -12.97 10.42
C SER A 290 -2.03 -14.28 10.57
N GLY A 291 -3.35 -14.17 10.73
CA GLY A 291 -4.24 -15.34 10.85
C GLY A 291 -4.21 -16.28 9.64
N THR A 292 -3.67 -15.84 8.50
CA THR A 292 -3.51 -16.69 7.30
C THR A 292 -2.61 -17.91 7.54
N VAL A 293 -1.74 -17.89 8.56
CA VAL A 293 -0.93 -19.06 8.94
C VAL A 293 -1.77 -20.28 9.34
N THR A 294 -3.02 -20.06 9.78
CA THR A 294 -3.98 -21.13 10.10
C THR A 294 -4.61 -21.77 8.87
N MET A 295 -4.49 -21.14 7.70
CA MET A 295 -4.99 -21.66 6.42
C MET A 295 -4.04 -22.67 5.76
N GLY A 296 -2.77 -22.70 6.19
CA GLY A 296 -1.73 -23.59 5.64
C GLY A 296 -1.10 -23.09 4.35
N GLY A 297 -0.54 -24.01 3.55
CA GLY A 297 0.05 -23.70 2.25
C GLY A 297 1.40 -22.97 2.33
N ASP A 298 1.61 -21.99 1.44
CA ASP A 298 2.89 -21.26 1.35
C ASP A 298 3.21 -20.47 2.63
N VAL A 299 2.18 -19.97 3.34
CA VAL A 299 2.35 -19.24 4.61
C VAL A 299 2.89 -20.14 5.71
N GLU A 300 2.51 -21.42 5.73
CA GLU A 300 3.07 -22.39 6.68
C GLU A 300 4.56 -22.65 6.41
N VAL A 301 4.97 -22.73 5.15
CA VAL A 301 6.38 -22.88 4.76
C VAL A 301 7.20 -21.64 5.15
N LEU A 302 6.63 -20.45 4.94
CA LEU A 302 7.23 -19.18 5.38
C LEU A 302 7.39 -19.15 6.90
N CYS A 303 6.32 -19.45 7.63
CA CYS A 303 6.33 -19.52 9.10
C CYS A 303 7.41 -20.50 9.57
N LYS A 304 7.47 -21.72 9.01
CA LYS A 304 8.48 -22.71 9.37
C LYS A 304 9.91 -22.18 9.18
N THR A 305 10.15 -21.45 8.10
CA THR A 305 11.50 -20.99 7.72
C THR A 305 11.94 -19.68 8.41
N CYS A 306 11.02 -18.78 8.71
CA CYS A 306 11.34 -17.47 9.31
C CYS A 306 11.83 -17.65 10.76
N PRO A 307 12.97 -17.10 11.21
CA PRO A 307 13.38 -17.23 12.61
C PRO A 307 12.36 -16.58 13.56
N LEU A 308 12.08 -17.20 14.71
CA LEU A 308 11.03 -16.74 15.64
C LEU A 308 11.36 -15.34 16.21
N GLU A 309 12.64 -15.07 16.44
CA GLU A 309 13.21 -13.77 16.83
C GLU A 309 13.10 -12.68 15.74
N ARG A 310 12.62 -13.04 14.54
CA ARG A 310 12.36 -12.14 13.41
C ARG A 310 10.88 -12.11 13.02
N MET A 311 9.99 -12.65 13.84
CA MET A 311 8.54 -12.63 13.62
C MET A 311 7.84 -11.57 14.47
N LEU A 312 6.78 -10.99 13.91
CA LEU A 312 5.75 -10.26 14.64
C LEU A 312 4.41 -10.96 14.41
N LEU A 313 3.64 -11.18 15.48
CA LEU A 313 2.27 -11.67 15.33
C LEU A 313 1.33 -10.48 15.16
N GLU A 314 0.38 -10.63 14.26
CA GLU A 314 -0.60 -9.61 13.94
C GLU A 314 -1.93 -10.25 13.56
N THR A 315 -3.02 -9.49 13.59
CA THR A 315 -4.35 -10.01 13.22
C THR A 315 -4.82 -9.48 11.87
N ASP A 316 -4.28 -8.33 11.44
CA ASP A 316 -4.80 -7.54 10.33
C ASP A 316 -6.31 -7.29 10.46
N ALA A 317 -6.80 -7.19 11.71
CA ALA A 317 -8.21 -7.05 12.00
C ALA A 317 -8.79 -5.78 11.36
N PRO A 318 -10.01 -5.84 10.77
CA PRO A 318 -10.99 -6.94 10.85
C PRO A 318 -10.78 -8.05 9.79
N TYR A 319 -9.72 -7.98 9.00
CA TYR A 319 -9.39 -8.93 7.93
C TYR A 319 -8.64 -10.17 8.45
N LEU A 320 -8.29 -11.06 7.50
CA LEU A 320 -7.40 -12.21 7.67
C LEU A 320 -7.67 -13.06 8.91
N LYS A 321 -8.97 -13.27 9.21
CA LYS A 321 -9.39 -14.01 10.40
C LYS A 321 -8.76 -15.42 10.41
N PRO A 322 -8.26 -15.88 11.57
CA PRO A 322 -7.82 -17.26 11.72
C PRO A 322 -8.96 -18.26 11.44
N VAL A 323 -8.62 -19.46 10.97
CA VAL A 323 -9.58 -20.55 10.80
C VAL A 323 -10.26 -20.85 12.13
N GLY A 324 -11.60 -20.90 12.12
CA GLY A 324 -12.40 -21.14 13.33
C GLY A 324 -12.74 -19.88 14.14
N VAL A 325 -12.30 -18.69 13.70
CA VAL A 325 -12.65 -17.41 14.31
C VAL A 325 -13.74 -16.71 13.49
N GLU A 326 -14.78 -16.19 14.17
CA GLU A 326 -15.88 -15.48 13.49
C GLU A 326 -15.45 -14.09 13.02
N VAL A 327 -14.85 -13.29 13.93
CA VAL A 327 -14.40 -11.91 13.72
C VAL A 327 -12.93 -11.78 14.12
N SER A 328 -12.12 -11.18 13.24
CA SER A 328 -10.72 -10.87 13.57
C SER A 328 -10.67 -9.63 14.47
N HIS A 329 -9.98 -9.72 15.60
CA HIS A 329 -9.73 -8.61 16.53
C HIS A 329 -8.39 -8.86 17.26
N PRO A 330 -7.75 -7.86 17.89
CA PRO A 330 -6.43 -8.04 18.50
C PRO A 330 -6.33 -9.17 19.53
N GLY A 331 -7.43 -9.49 20.22
CA GLY A 331 -7.53 -10.59 21.17
C GLY A 331 -7.37 -12.00 20.58
N VAL A 332 -7.32 -12.18 19.26
CA VAL A 332 -7.15 -13.51 18.62
C VAL A 332 -5.69 -13.90 18.37
N ILE A 333 -4.72 -13.06 18.78
CA ILE A 333 -3.28 -13.37 18.73
C ILE A 333 -2.92 -14.73 19.36
N PRO A 334 -3.52 -15.17 20.49
CA PRO A 334 -3.25 -16.49 21.04
C PRO A 334 -3.53 -17.64 20.07
N THR A 335 -4.60 -17.56 19.26
CA THR A 335 -4.91 -18.56 18.23
C THR A 335 -3.86 -18.61 17.13
N ILE A 336 -3.31 -17.45 16.75
CA ILE A 336 -2.21 -17.35 15.78
C ILE A 336 -0.93 -17.94 16.39
N ALA A 337 -0.65 -17.63 17.65
CA ALA A 337 0.52 -18.12 18.37
C ALA A 337 0.50 -19.65 18.54
N GLU A 338 -0.67 -20.24 18.81
CA GLU A 338 -0.86 -21.70 18.84
C GLU A 338 -0.43 -22.34 17.53
N ARG A 339 -0.92 -21.82 16.40
CA ARG A 339 -0.55 -22.34 15.09
C ARG A 339 0.94 -22.18 14.78
N VAL A 340 1.53 -21.04 15.13
CA VAL A 340 2.97 -20.81 14.96
C VAL A 340 3.78 -21.80 15.81
N ALA A 341 3.37 -22.04 17.06
CA ALA A 341 4.04 -22.97 17.97
C ALA A 341 4.04 -24.41 17.42
N GLU A 342 2.91 -24.87 16.88
CA GLU A 342 2.80 -26.17 16.20
C GLU A 342 3.79 -26.29 15.03
N ILE A 343 3.82 -25.30 14.14
CA ILE A 343 4.69 -25.29 12.96
C ILE A 343 6.17 -25.27 13.37
N LYS A 344 6.49 -24.55 14.46
CA LYS A 344 7.85 -24.39 14.99
C LYS A 344 8.31 -25.56 15.85
N GLY A 345 7.40 -26.40 16.35
CA GLY A 345 7.73 -27.44 17.30
C GLY A 345 8.22 -26.89 18.64
N CYS A 346 7.68 -25.74 19.07
CA CYS A 346 8.00 -25.09 20.34
C CYS A 346 6.73 -24.83 21.17
N SER A 347 6.86 -24.23 22.35
CA SER A 347 5.69 -23.92 23.20
C SER A 347 5.00 -22.61 22.79
N VAL A 348 3.69 -22.52 22.99
CA VAL A 348 2.93 -21.25 22.78
C VAL A 348 3.51 -20.12 23.63
N HIS A 349 3.94 -20.43 24.85
CA HIS A 349 4.59 -19.47 25.73
C HIS A 349 5.87 -18.89 25.12
N GLU A 350 6.71 -19.73 24.52
CA GLU A 350 7.94 -19.31 23.84
C GLU A 350 7.64 -18.38 22.65
N VAL A 351 6.62 -18.71 21.84
CA VAL A 351 6.17 -17.84 20.75
C VAL A 351 5.70 -16.48 21.27
N LEU A 352 4.84 -16.46 22.29
CA LEU A 352 4.30 -15.22 22.84
C LEU A 352 5.38 -14.36 23.49
N VAL A 353 6.30 -14.94 24.26
CA VAL A 353 7.40 -14.21 24.90
C VAL A 353 8.35 -13.63 23.85
N THR A 354 8.74 -14.43 22.86
CA THR A 354 9.70 -14.01 21.82
C THR A 354 9.09 -12.92 20.94
N THR A 355 7.88 -13.12 20.42
CA THR A 355 7.25 -12.14 19.53
C THR A 355 6.83 -10.86 20.26
N ARG A 356 6.52 -10.94 21.56
CA ARG A 356 6.35 -9.74 22.41
C ARG A 356 7.65 -8.96 22.56
N ALA A 357 8.78 -9.63 22.81
CA ALA A 357 10.07 -8.96 22.88
C ALA A 357 10.43 -8.29 21.54
N ASN A 358 10.15 -8.96 20.42
CA ASN A 358 10.31 -8.40 19.07
C ASN A 358 9.44 -7.15 18.86
N ALA A 359 8.17 -7.18 19.27
CA ALA A 359 7.25 -6.04 19.16
C ALA A 359 7.74 -4.82 19.97
N LYS A 360 8.20 -5.05 21.21
CA LYS A 360 8.79 -3.98 22.04
C LYS A 360 10.05 -3.40 21.43
N PHE A 361 10.91 -4.25 20.83
CA PHE A 361 12.09 -3.76 20.12
C PHE A 361 11.73 -2.95 18.87
N MET A 362 10.76 -3.42 18.08
CA MET A 362 10.32 -2.78 16.84
C MET A 362 9.67 -1.41 17.10
N TYR A 363 8.71 -1.35 18.02
CA TYR A 363 7.84 -0.18 18.21
C TYR A 363 8.19 0.69 19.42
N GLY A 364 9.01 0.19 20.36
CA GLY A 364 9.55 1.00 21.47
C GLY A 364 8.58 1.29 22.61
N PHE A 365 7.52 0.49 22.78
CA PHE A 365 6.56 0.59 23.88
C PHE A 365 6.67 -0.54 24.91
#